data_AF-A0A9D6NSA0-F1
#
_entry.id   AF-A0A9D6NSA0-F1
#
_cell.length_a   1.000
_cell.length_b   1.000
_cell.length_c   1.000
_cell.angle_alpha   90.00
_cell.angle_beta   90.00
_cell.angle_gamma   90.00
#
_symmetry.space_group_name_H-M   'P 1'
#
loop_
_entity.id
_entity.type
_entity.pdbx_description
1 polymer ?
#
loop_
_entity_poly.entity_id
_entity_poly.type
_entity_poly.pdbx_seq_one_letter_code
_entity_poly.pdbx_strand_id
1 'polypeptide(L)'
;MPKRFPPLTPLDVERILKARGFVLERSVGSHYQYQGMVRGVSRRVTVMASVGQYDDRLIKYMISQSGLTREEFYGATKATARKIGLRQVVELKD
;
A
#
# COMPACT_ATOMS: atom_id res chain seq x y z
N MET A 1 22.08 13.58 -1.24
CA MET A 1 21.68 12.21 -1.64
C MET A 1 20.16 12.12 -1.58
N PRO A 2 19.45 11.57 -2.57
CA PRO A 2 18.02 11.34 -2.45
C PRO A 2 17.77 10.40 -1.25
N LYS A 3 16.80 10.74 -0.40
CA LYS A 3 16.40 9.85 0.71
C LYS A 3 15.87 8.55 0.08
N ARG A 4 16.38 7.40 0.54
CA ARG A 4 15.95 6.07 0.09
C ARG A 4 14.43 5.85 0.19
N PHE A 5 13.80 6.52 1.15
CA PHE A 5 12.35 6.53 1.35
C PHE A 5 11.89 7.99 1.49
N PRO A 6 11.45 8.64 0.39
CA PRO A 6 10.94 10.01 0.47
C PRO A 6 9.59 10.06 1.21
N PRO A 7 9.18 11.24 1.70
CA PRO A 7 7.79 11.45 2.12
C PRO A 7 6.84 11.08 0.98
N LEU A 8 5.70 10.46 1.30
CA LEU A 8 4.66 10.14 0.32
C LEU A 8 3.47 11.07 0.51
N THR A 9 2.82 11.42 -0.59
CA THR A 9 1.51 12.07 -0.57
C THR A 9 0.39 11.03 -0.39
N PRO A 10 -0.85 11.44 -0.05
CA PRO A 10 -2.00 10.54 -0.11
C PRO A 10 -2.16 9.82 -1.45
N LEU A 11 -1.93 10.53 -2.55
CA LEU A 11 -2.04 9.99 -3.90
C LEU A 11 -0.98 8.92 -4.18
N ASP A 12 0.24 9.09 -3.68
CA ASP A 12 1.29 8.07 -3.83
C ASP A 12 0.93 6.80 -3.06
N VAL A 13 0.43 6.93 -1.84
CA VAL A 13 -0.02 5.78 -1.03
C VAL A 13 -1.19 5.08 -1.70
N GLU A 14 -2.18 5.81 -2.20
CA GLU A 14 -3.28 5.23 -2.96
C GLU A 14 -2.79 4.41 -4.16
N ARG A 15 -1.87 4.96 -4.95
CA ARG A 15 -1.29 4.26 -6.12
C ARG A 15 -0.56 2.98 -5.71
N ILE A 16 0.20 3.03 -4.61
CA ILE A 16 0.90 1.87 -4.05
C ILE A 16 -0.11 0.79 -3.65
N LEU A 17 -1.16 1.17 -2.90
CA LEU A 17 -2.19 0.25 -2.43
C LEU A 17 -2.93 -0.40 -3.61
N LYS A 18 -3.37 0.38 -4.59
CA LYS A 18 -4.02 -0.13 -5.82
C LYS A 18 -3.10 -1.06 -6.60
N ALA A 19 -1.83 -0.71 -6.79
CA ALA A 19 -0.84 -1.57 -7.47
C ALA A 19 -0.58 -2.89 -6.71
N ARG A 20 -0.91 -2.93 -5.43
CA ARG A 20 -0.82 -4.11 -4.56
C ARG A 20 -2.12 -4.90 -4.45
N GLY A 21 -3.15 -4.53 -5.21
CA GLY A 21 -4.45 -5.20 -5.22
C GLY A 21 -5.36 -4.81 -4.05
N PHE A 22 -5.04 -3.74 -3.32
CA PHE A 22 -6.00 -3.17 -2.38
C PHE A 22 -7.07 -2.39 -3.14
N VAL A 23 -8.31 -2.53 -2.70
CA VAL A 23 -9.49 -1.85 -3.24
C VAL A 23 -10.07 -0.91 -2.20
N LEU A 24 -10.63 0.22 -2.63
CA LEU A 24 -11.32 1.13 -1.72
C LEU A 24 -12.59 0.44 -1.22
N GLU A 25 -12.71 0.28 0.09
CA GLU A 25 -13.87 -0.36 0.75
C GLU A 25 -14.87 0.69 1.22
N ARG A 26 -14.38 1.75 1.90
CA ARG A 26 -15.23 2.84 2.41
C ARG A 26 -14.45 4.12 2.61
N SER A 27 -15.16 5.24 2.66
CA SER A 27 -14.60 6.54 3.05
C SER A 27 -15.50 7.23 4.07
N VAL A 28 -14.87 7.95 5.02
CA VAL A 28 -15.55 8.80 6.01
C VAL A 28 -14.76 10.09 6.15
N GLY A 29 -15.33 11.20 5.69
CA GLY A 29 -14.62 12.48 5.62
C GLY A 29 -13.34 12.37 4.79
N SER A 30 -12.20 12.78 5.35
CA SER A 30 -10.89 12.67 4.69
C SER A 30 -10.22 11.31 4.84
N HIS A 31 -10.85 10.32 5.48
CA HIS A 31 -10.28 8.99 5.70
C HIS A 31 -10.81 7.99 4.66
N TYR A 32 -9.92 7.41 3.88
CA TYR A 32 -10.20 6.40 2.88
C TYR A 32 -9.65 5.05 3.36
N GLN A 33 -10.49 4.03 3.42
CA GLN A 33 -10.10 2.71 3.90
C GLN A 33 -10.02 1.74 2.72
N TYR A 34 -8.82 1.20 2.54
CA TYR A 34 -8.49 0.27 1.48
C TYR A 34 -8.34 -1.14 2.05
N GLN A 35 -9.02 -2.11 1.47
CA GLN A 35 -8.94 -3.52 1.86
C GLN A 35 -8.19 -4.33 0.82
N GLY A 36 -7.35 -5.28 1.25
CA GLY A 36 -6.62 -6.18 0.37
C GLY A 36 -6.14 -7.43 1.10
N MET A 37 -5.64 -8.40 0.34
CA MET A 37 -5.04 -9.62 0.89
C MET A 37 -3.52 -9.53 0.80
N VAL A 38 -2.83 -9.73 1.93
CA VAL A 38 -1.36 -9.79 1.98
C VAL A 38 -0.95 -11.04 2.74
N ARG A 39 -0.28 -11.97 2.04
CA ARG A 39 0.18 -13.26 2.59
C ARG A 39 -0.99 -14.05 3.22
N GLY A 40 -2.11 -14.12 2.51
CA GLY A 40 -3.33 -14.83 2.95
C GLY A 40 -4.13 -14.13 4.06
N VAL A 41 -3.71 -12.96 4.55
CA VAL A 41 -4.40 -12.24 5.61
C VAL A 41 -5.11 -11.01 5.05
N SER A 42 -6.40 -10.84 5.39
CA SER A 42 -7.16 -9.62 5.09
C SER A 42 -6.56 -8.44 5.85
N ARG A 43 -6.22 -7.38 5.12
CA ARG A 43 -5.61 -6.16 5.64
C ARG A 43 -6.47 -4.97 5.27
N ARG A 44 -6.51 -3.99 6.17
CA ARG A 44 -7.19 -2.72 5.97
C ARG A 44 -6.22 -1.58 6.28
N VAL A 45 -6.05 -0.68 5.32
CA VAL A 45 -5.17 0.49 5.42
C VAL A 45 -6.02 1.75 5.37
N THR A 46 -5.79 2.66 6.31
CA THR A 46 -6.49 3.95 6.34
C THR A 46 -5.56 5.04 5.80
N VAL A 47 -5.99 5.69 4.73
CA VAL A 47 -5.31 6.80 4.07
C VAL A 47 -6.03 8.10 4.43
N MET A 48 -5.31 9.05 5.04
CA MET A 48 -5.84 10.37 5.37
C MET A 48 -5.54 11.35 4.23
N ALA A 49 -6.54 11.75 3.46
CA ALA A 49 -6.38 12.59 2.27
C ALA A 49 -6.25 14.10 2.55
N SER A 50 -6.47 14.55 3.79
CA SER A 50 -6.42 15.97 4.16
C SER A 50 -5.02 16.54 4.36
N VAL A 51 -3.97 15.74 4.16
CA VAL A 51 -2.57 16.18 4.33
C VAL A 51 -1.85 16.24 2.99
N GLY A 52 -0.97 17.23 2.79
CA GLY A 52 -0.18 17.33 1.57
C GLY A 52 0.87 16.21 1.45
N GLN A 53 1.53 15.89 2.58
CA GLN A 53 2.53 14.83 2.69
C GLN A 53 2.44 14.16 4.06
N TYR A 54 2.77 12.87 4.11
CA TYR A 54 2.87 12.13 5.36
C TYR A 54 4.25 12.26 5.99
N ASP A 55 4.25 12.39 7.32
CA ASP A 55 5.45 12.19 8.11
C ASP A 55 5.83 10.69 8.19
N ASP A 56 7.01 10.41 8.72
CA ASP A 56 7.52 9.05 8.87
C ASP A 56 6.62 8.18 9.77
N ARG A 57 5.90 8.80 10.71
CA ARG A 57 5.02 8.11 11.66
C ARG A 57 3.78 7.57 10.95
N LEU A 58 3.10 8.38 10.16
CA LEU A 58 1.92 7.99 9.39
C LEU A 58 2.27 6.93 8.34
N ILE A 59 3.43 7.06 7.70
CA ILE A 59 3.93 6.03 6.77
C ILE A 59 4.16 4.70 7.49
N LYS A 60 4.84 4.70 8.65
CA LYS A 60 5.06 3.48 9.45
C LYS A 60 3.73 2.84 9.86
N TYR A 61 2.73 3.64 10.20
CA TYR A 61 1.40 3.14 10.54
C TYR A 61 0.72 2.45 9.36
N MET A 62 0.72 3.06 8.17
CA MET A 62 0.14 2.46 6.97
C MET A 62 0.90 1.20 6.51
N ILE A 63 2.24 1.19 6.63
CA ILE A 63 3.05 -0.01 6.38
C ILE A 63 2.62 -1.14 7.31
N SER A 64 2.51 -0.86 8.62
CA SER A 64 2.07 -1.83 9.62
C SER A 64 0.68 -2.39 9.32
N GLN A 65 -0.28 -1.51 9.00
CA GLN A 65 -1.64 -1.89 8.60
C GLN A 65 -1.67 -2.79 7.36
N SER A 66 -0.84 -2.48 6.38
CA SER A 66 -0.78 -3.22 5.10
C SER A 66 -0.14 -4.60 5.23
N GLY A 67 0.64 -4.86 6.30
CA GLY A 67 1.42 -6.08 6.45
C GLY A 67 2.60 -6.20 5.46
N LEU A 68 2.97 -5.12 4.77
CA LEU A 68 4.11 -5.03 3.88
C LEU A 68 5.37 -4.62 4.65
N THR A 69 6.56 -4.97 4.15
CA THR A 69 7.79 -4.31 4.59
C THR A 69 7.89 -2.90 4.00
N ARG A 70 8.81 -2.07 4.53
CA ARG A 70 9.04 -0.72 3.99
C ARG A 70 9.48 -0.75 2.53
N GLU A 71 10.38 -1.67 2.19
CA GLU A 71 10.84 -1.90 0.82
C GLU A 71 9.70 -2.38 -0.08
N GLU A 72 8.80 -3.23 0.43
CA GLU A 72 7.63 -3.65 -0.33
C GLU A 72 6.68 -2.47 -0.58
N PHE A 73 6.37 -1.70 0.45
CA PHE A 73 5.47 -0.55 0.36
C PHE A 73 5.98 0.50 -0.64
N TYR A 74 7.25 0.90 -0.53
CA TYR A 74 7.86 1.86 -1.45
C TYR A 74 8.24 1.26 -2.81
N GLY A 75 8.47 -0.04 -2.85
CA GLY A 75 9.00 -0.75 -4.01
C GLY A 75 7.94 -1.14 -5.02
N ALA A 76 6.81 -0.44 -5.16
CA ALA A 76 5.80 -0.66 -6.21
C ALA A 76 6.35 -0.32 -7.62
N THR A 77 7.45 -0.95 -8.01
CA THR A 77 8.13 -0.87 -9.29
C THR A 77 7.63 -1.97 -10.23
N LYS A 78 7.95 -1.90 -11.52
CA LYS A 78 7.63 -2.97 -12.50
C LYS A 78 8.11 -4.35 -12.04
N ALA A 79 9.23 -4.45 -11.31
CA ALA A 79 9.74 -5.71 -10.78
C ALA A 79 8.81 -6.32 -9.72
N THR A 80 8.30 -5.47 -8.83
CA THR A 80 7.32 -5.87 -7.83
C THR A 80 5.96 -6.18 -8.46
N ALA A 81 5.53 -5.41 -9.46
CA ALA A 81 4.32 -5.71 -10.22
C ALA A 81 4.39 -7.09 -10.90
N ARG A 82 5.54 -7.43 -11.51
CA ARG A 82 5.79 -8.79 -12.05
C ARG A 82 5.76 -9.86 -10.96
N LYS A 83 6.38 -9.62 -9.80
CA LYS A 83 6.37 -10.58 -8.68
C LYS A 83 4.97 -10.79 -8.09
N ILE A 84 4.16 -9.73 -8.01
CA ILE A 84 2.76 -9.80 -7.60
C ILE A 84 1.95 -10.59 -8.63
N GLY A 85 2.09 -10.27 -9.93
CA GLY A 85 1.43 -11.02 -11.01
C GLY A 85 1.81 -12.50 -11.01
N LEU A 86 3.09 -12.83 -10.79
CA LEU A 86 3.55 -14.22 -10.65
C LEU A 86 2.94 -14.93 -9.43
N ARG A 87 2.80 -14.25 -8.29
CA ARG A 87 2.15 -14.84 -7.10
C ARG A 87 0.66 -15.12 -7.31
N GLN A 88 -0.08 -14.18 -7.90
CA GLN A 88 -1.51 -14.37 -8.16
C GLN A 88 -1.77 -15.54 -9.13
N VAL A 89 -0.91 -15.75 -10.12
CA VAL A 89 -1.02 -16.88 -11.05
C VAL A 89 -0.72 -18.22 -10.38
N VAL A 90 0.14 -18.24 -9.35
CA VAL A 90 0.47 -19.47 -8.60
C VAL A 90 -0.63 -19.83 -7.59
N GLU A 91 -1.25 -18.86 -6.93
CA GLU A 91 -2.33 -19.08 -5.95
C GLU A 91 -3.69 -19.44 -6.58
N LEU A 92 -3.85 -19.32 -7.91
CA LEU A 92 -5.07 -19.72 -8.64
C LEU A 92 -5.00 -21.14 -9.25
N LYS A 93 -3.93 -21.89 -8.94
CA LYS A 93 -3.78 -23.29 -9.35
C LYS A 93 -3.91 -24.20 -8.13
N ASP A 94 -5.12 -24.29 -7.58
CA ASP A 94 -5.56 -25.34 -6.67
C ASP A 94 -7.04 -25.65 -6.92
#